data_AF-A0A7I8IG32-F1
#
_entry.id   AF-A0A7I8IG32-F1
#
_cell.length_a   1.000
_cell.length_b   1.000
_cell.length_c   1.000
_cell.angle_alpha   90.00
_cell.angle_beta   90.00
_cell.angle_gamma   90.00
#
_symmetry.space_group_name_H-M   'P 1'
#
loop_
_entity.id
_entity.type
_entity.pdbx_description
1 polymer ?
#
loop_
_entity_poly.entity_id
_entity_poly.type
_entity_poly.pdbx_seq_one_letter_code
_entity_poly.pdbx_strand_id
1 'polypeptide(L)'
;MGGRTLTAVSLFVCLSSLFSHTVGEIKSERIVADSRSMIVFEKFGFTQRGHVNIIVSNVSFSSALGRADPKLFGFFLLSDESFIQAVYESQQHNHSPNPNPQANSDDNKCVLFSSFVQLLFNFDELPQNSPSFLNKTFPITQPDEYSLIFASCVPETTVSMYVRTEMYNGLPDGPRDYLSAGQSSLPSIYTFFATAYIVFVGIWIYICLFKNRPSTHHIHLLMGGLLLVKALFLICAAEDQHYIKVTGTPHGWDVVFYIFQFLKGILLFTVIVLIGTGWSFLKPFLQEREKKVLMFVIPLQVIANIASVVIGETGPFNQEWITWNQVFLLVDIICCCAIMFPIVWSIRTLRETSKTDGKAARNLAKLTLFRQFYIVVVGYLYFTRIVVFALKTIASYKYRWVSVAAEEVVTLMFYAFMFYMFRPTERNEYFAIDDEEEEAAEAALQREDFEL
;
A
#
# COMPACT_ATOMS: atom_id res chain seq x y z
N MET A 1 -20.59 21.59 -17.91
CA MET A 1 -19.33 20.82 -17.72
C MET A 1 -19.47 19.55 -16.85
N GLY A 2 -20.66 19.20 -16.31
CA GLY A 2 -20.83 18.01 -15.46
C GLY A 2 -20.92 16.65 -16.17
N GLY A 3 -21.17 16.61 -17.48
CA GLY A 3 -21.30 15.35 -18.22
C GLY A 3 -19.97 14.63 -18.50
N ARG A 4 -18.87 15.38 -18.66
CA ARG A 4 -17.54 14.82 -19.02
C ARG A 4 -16.84 14.11 -17.87
N THR A 5 -17.05 14.58 -16.63
CA THR A 5 -16.50 13.95 -15.43
C THR A 5 -17.26 12.66 -15.09
N LEU A 6 -18.58 12.64 -15.28
CA LEU A 6 -19.40 11.45 -15.05
C LEU A 6 -19.06 10.33 -16.05
N THR A 7 -18.84 10.69 -17.33
CA THR A 7 -18.39 9.72 -18.34
C THR A 7 -16.99 9.17 -18.05
N ALA A 8 -16.08 9.98 -17.50
CA ALA A 8 -14.75 9.50 -17.13
C ALA A 8 -14.78 8.53 -15.94
N VAL A 9 -15.63 8.79 -14.94
CA VAL A 9 -15.83 7.89 -13.79
C VAL A 9 -16.49 6.59 -14.22
N SER A 10 -17.51 6.63 -15.09
CA SER A 10 -18.15 5.41 -15.62
C SER A 10 -17.22 4.60 -16.52
N LEU A 11 -16.42 5.25 -17.36
CA LEU A 11 -15.41 4.57 -18.18
C LEU A 11 -14.32 3.92 -17.30
N PHE A 12 -13.97 4.57 -16.19
CA PHE A 12 -13.01 4.07 -15.20
C PHE A 12 -13.54 2.85 -14.45
N VAL A 13 -14.81 2.86 -14.01
CA VAL A 13 -15.45 1.69 -13.38
C VAL A 13 -15.45 0.49 -14.34
N CYS A 14 -15.75 0.73 -15.62
CA CYS A 14 -15.68 -0.31 -16.66
C CYS A 14 -14.24 -0.78 -16.94
N LEU A 15 -13.23 0.10 -16.89
CA LEU A 15 -11.84 -0.32 -17.06
C LEU A 15 -11.32 -1.11 -15.84
N SER A 16 -11.70 -0.72 -14.62
CA SER A 16 -11.32 -1.47 -13.40
C SER A 16 -11.94 -2.86 -13.36
N SER A 17 -13.15 -3.04 -13.91
CA SER A 17 -13.81 -4.36 -13.98
C SER A 17 -13.20 -5.31 -15.02
N LEU A 18 -12.35 -4.82 -15.93
CA LEU A 18 -11.69 -5.64 -16.94
C LEU A 18 -10.41 -6.32 -16.42
N PHE A 19 -9.95 -5.98 -15.21
CA PHE A 19 -8.77 -6.57 -14.58
C PHE A 19 -9.12 -7.58 -13.47
N SER A 20 -10.40 -7.98 -13.31
CA SER A 20 -10.85 -8.89 -12.25
C SER A 20 -10.45 -10.34 -12.51
N HIS A 21 -9.18 -10.66 -12.25
CA HIS A 21 -8.80 -11.97 -11.76
C HIS A 21 -8.43 -11.80 -10.29
N THR A 22 -9.39 -12.03 -9.41
CA THR A 22 -9.24 -11.83 -7.96
C THR A 22 -8.48 -13.02 -7.40
N VAL A 23 -7.16 -12.89 -7.20
CA VAL A 23 -6.32 -14.00 -6.71
C VAL A 23 -6.06 -13.85 -5.21
N GLY A 24 -6.20 -14.95 -4.47
CA GLY A 24 -6.00 -14.95 -3.02
C GLY A 24 -4.68 -15.54 -2.63
N GLU A 25 -4.54 -15.85 -1.35
CA GLU A 25 -3.37 -16.58 -0.86
C GLU A 25 -3.23 -17.96 -1.52
N ILE A 26 -4.35 -18.55 -1.96
CA ILE A 26 -4.30 -19.70 -2.85
C ILE A 26 -4.10 -19.20 -4.27
N LYS A 27 -2.89 -19.44 -4.79
CA LYS A 27 -2.51 -19.05 -6.16
C LYS A 27 -2.58 -20.24 -7.10
N SER A 28 -3.05 -19.99 -8.32
CA SER A 28 -3.10 -20.97 -9.39
C SER A 28 -2.50 -20.34 -10.64
N GLU A 29 -1.22 -20.60 -10.84
CA GLU A 29 -0.42 -19.99 -11.90
C GLU A 29 -0.18 -20.98 -13.04
N ARG A 30 -0.20 -20.46 -14.26
CA ARG A 30 0.14 -21.22 -15.46
C ARG A 30 1.44 -20.69 -16.05
N ILE A 31 2.47 -21.52 -16.00
CA ILE A 31 3.74 -21.26 -16.67
C ILE A 31 3.66 -21.82 -18.08
N VAL A 32 3.98 -21.00 -19.08
CA VAL A 32 4.00 -21.39 -20.49
C VAL A 32 5.31 -20.93 -21.11
N ALA A 33 6.14 -21.90 -21.52
CA ALA A 33 7.42 -21.69 -22.18
C ALA A 33 8.30 -20.61 -21.50
N ASP A 34 8.35 -20.61 -20.17
CA ASP A 34 9.11 -19.62 -19.40
C ASP A 34 10.58 -20.03 -19.32
N SER A 35 11.48 -19.10 -19.62
CA SER A 35 12.93 -19.29 -19.68
C SER A 35 13.67 -18.78 -18.44
N ARG A 36 12.97 -18.26 -17.43
CA ARG A 36 13.60 -17.76 -16.20
C ARG A 36 14.24 -18.89 -15.42
N SER A 37 15.46 -18.65 -14.94
CA SER A 37 16.19 -19.57 -14.06
C SER A 37 15.60 -19.66 -12.65
N MET A 38 14.88 -18.62 -12.21
CA MET A 38 14.16 -18.60 -10.93
C MET A 38 12.83 -17.88 -11.08
N ILE A 39 11.77 -18.45 -10.50
CA ILE A 39 10.42 -17.89 -10.49
C ILE A 39 9.93 -17.89 -9.04
N VAL A 40 9.71 -16.69 -8.49
CA VAL A 40 9.19 -16.52 -7.12
C VAL A 40 7.66 -16.53 -7.17
N PHE A 41 7.02 -17.49 -6.53
CA PHE A 41 5.56 -17.57 -6.53
C PHE A 41 4.94 -16.65 -5.49
N GLU A 42 5.42 -16.78 -4.27
CA GLU A 42 4.78 -16.17 -3.11
C GLU A 42 5.74 -16.12 -1.94
N LYS A 43 5.46 -15.19 -1.02
CA LYS A 43 6.20 -14.98 0.21
C LYS A 43 5.23 -15.02 1.38
N PHE A 44 5.49 -15.89 2.35
CA PHE A 44 4.57 -16.17 3.45
C PHE A 44 5.29 -16.28 4.78
N GLY A 45 4.72 -15.66 5.81
CA GLY A 45 5.21 -15.73 7.19
C GLY A 45 4.61 -16.92 7.93
N PHE A 46 5.42 -17.90 8.28
CA PHE A 46 4.96 -19.13 8.93
C PHE A 46 5.10 -19.08 10.46
N THR A 47 4.21 -19.83 11.10
CA THR A 47 4.27 -20.19 12.52
C THR A 47 4.84 -21.60 12.67
N GLN A 48 4.99 -22.10 13.91
CA GLN A 48 5.41 -23.48 14.17
C GLN A 48 4.49 -24.56 13.59
N ARG A 49 3.30 -24.18 13.12
CA ARG A 49 2.31 -25.07 12.49
C ARG A 49 2.06 -24.70 11.03
N GLY A 50 3.05 -24.09 10.40
CA GLY A 50 3.03 -23.73 8.98
C GLY A 50 3.06 -24.96 8.08
N HIS A 51 2.30 -24.90 6.98
CA HIS A 51 2.30 -25.92 5.94
C HIS A 51 2.31 -25.26 4.56
N VAL A 52 3.03 -25.89 3.64
CA VAL A 52 3.08 -25.52 2.23
C VAL A 52 2.55 -26.68 1.41
N ASN A 53 1.47 -26.46 0.67
CA ASN A 53 0.91 -27.44 -0.25
C ASN A 53 1.21 -26.99 -1.69
N ILE A 54 1.79 -27.89 -2.48
CA ILE A 54 2.13 -27.62 -3.88
C ILE A 54 1.50 -28.71 -4.74
N ILE A 55 0.72 -28.26 -5.71
CA ILE A 55 0.10 -29.10 -6.72
C ILE A 55 0.66 -28.68 -8.07
N VAL A 56 1.33 -29.61 -8.75
CA VAL A 56 1.91 -29.38 -10.08
C VAL A 56 1.28 -30.34 -11.08
N SER A 57 0.92 -29.83 -12.26
CA SER A 57 0.37 -30.66 -13.33
C SER A 57 0.81 -30.22 -14.74
N ASN A 58 0.76 -31.16 -15.69
CA ASN A 58 1.14 -30.97 -17.09
C ASN A 58 2.54 -30.35 -17.26
N VAL A 59 3.52 -30.91 -16.55
CA VAL A 59 4.91 -30.46 -16.64
C VAL A 59 5.50 -30.88 -17.98
N SER A 60 6.04 -29.91 -18.72
CA SER A 60 6.87 -30.14 -19.89
C SER A 60 8.04 -29.14 -19.90
N PHE A 61 9.19 -29.59 -20.39
CA PHE A 61 10.36 -28.74 -20.55
C PHE A 61 11.09 -29.08 -21.84
N SER A 62 11.63 -28.04 -22.49
CA SER A 62 12.36 -28.15 -23.76
C SER A 62 13.63 -27.32 -23.68
N SER A 63 14.77 -27.94 -23.98
CA SER A 63 16.09 -27.31 -23.96
C SER A 63 16.71 -27.30 -25.35
N ALA A 64 17.32 -26.17 -25.73
CA ALA A 64 18.05 -26.04 -26.98
C ALA A 64 19.37 -26.84 -27.00
N LEU A 65 19.95 -27.14 -25.83
CA LEU A 65 21.24 -27.83 -25.68
C LEU A 65 21.14 -29.36 -25.58
N GLY A 66 19.93 -29.93 -25.61
CA GLY A 66 19.71 -31.38 -25.59
C GLY A 66 18.77 -31.85 -24.46
N ARG A 67 18.98 -33.08 -23.96
CA ARG A 67 18.11 -33.67 -22.93
C ARG A 67 18.51 -33.12 -21.55
N ALA A 68 17.63 -32.32 -20.96
CA ALA A 68 17.81 -31.77 -19.61
C ALA A 68 17.56 -32.84 -18.52
N ASP A 69 18.38 -32.85 -17.47
CA ASP A 69 18.18 -33.70 -16.28
C ASP A 69 17.03 -33.15 -15.41
N PRO A 70 15.97 -33.92 -15.13
CA PRO A 70 14.89 -33.52 -14.22
C PRO A 70 15.35 -33.05 -12.84
N LYS A 71 16.51 -33.51 -12.34
CA LYS A 71 17.04 -33.10 -11.01
C LYS A 71 17.40 -31.63 -10.92
N LEU A 72 17.62 -30.98 -12.07
CA LEU A 72 17.99 -29.57 -12.17
C LEU A 72 16.78 -28.61 -12.18
N PHE A 73 15.57 -29.15 -11.99
CA PHE A 73 14.33 -28.42 -11.83
C PHE A 73 13.67 -28.78 -10.51
N GLY A 74 13.18 -27.78 -9.77
CA GLY A 74 12.57 -28.06 -8.48
C GLY A 74 12.02 -26.85 -7.76
N PHE A 75 11.26 -27.13 -6.71
CA PHE A 75 10.69 -26.13 -5.81
C PHE A 75 11.45 -26.16 -4.48
N PHE A 76 11.70 -24.99 -3.93
CA PHE A 76 12.36 -24.83 -2.64
C PHE A 76 11.82 -23.61 -1.90
N LEU A 77 12.02 -23.61 -0.59
CA LEU A 77 11.79 -22.47 0.28
C LEU A 77 13.12 -21.79 0.58
N LEU A 78 13.09 -20.46 0.62
CA LEU A 78 14.23 -19.64 0.93
C LEU A 78 13.80 -18.52 1.89
N SER A 79 14.51 -18.37 3.00
CA SER A 79 14.30 -17.24 3.92
C SER A 79 15.02 -16.01 3.39
N ASP A 80 14.53 -14.81 3.73
CA ASP A 80 15.17 -13.54 3.35
C ASP A 80 16.62 -13.45 3.84
N GLU A 81 16.90 -13.92 5.07
CA GLU A 81 18.24 -13.88 5.66
C GLU A 81 19.23 -14.76 4.87
N SER A 82 18.75 -15.92 4.40
CA SER A 82 19.52 -16.85 3.58
C SER A 82 19.64 -16.45 2.10
N PHE A 83 18.83 -15.50 1.61
CA PHE A 83 18.71 -15.20 0.18
C PHE A 83 20.04 -14.78 -0.44
N ILE A 84 20.72 -13.80 0.16
CA ILE A 84 22.00 -13.29 -0.34
C ILE A 84 23.06 -14.39 -0.31
N GLN A 85 23.08 -15.22 0.73
CA GLN A 85 24.07 -16.27 0.89
C GLN A 85 23.84 -17.42 -0.12
N ALA A 86 22.60 -17.83 -0.35
CA ALA A 86 22.24 -18.86 -1.33
C ALA A 86 22.58 -18.43 -2.77
N VAL A 87 22.28 -17.18 -3.12
CA VAL A 87 22.64 -16.61 -4.43
C VAL A 87 24.15 -16.48 -4.55
N TYR A 88 24.84 -15.98 -3.52
CA TYR A 88 26.29 -15.83 -3.53
C TYR A 88 27.00 -17.20 -3.67
N GLU A 89 26.57 -18.23 -2.96
CA GLU A 89 27.13 -19.59 -3.07
C GLU A 89 26.98 -20.17 -4.49
N SER A 90 25.80 -19.99 -5.10
CA SER A 90 25.56 -20.39 -6.50
C SER A 90 26.46 -19.65 -7.50
N GLN A 91 26.79 -18.38 -7.20
CA GLN A 91 27.67 -17.55 -8.05
C GLN A 91 29.15 -17.83 -7.79
N GLN A 92 29.57 -18.13 -6.57
CA GLN A 92 30.98 -18.37 -6.23
C GLN A 92 31.52 -19.63 -6.91
N HIS A 93 30.66 -20.63 -7.10
CA HIS A 93 30.98 -21.81 -7.91
C HIS A 93 31.21 -21.50 -9.42
N ASN A 94 30.95 -20.26 -9.88
CA ASN A 94 31.39 -19.80 -11.21
C ASN A 94 32.84 -19.32 -11.26
N HIS A 95 33.53 -19.12 -10.12
CA HIS A 95 34.86 -18.48 -10.08
C HIS A 95 36.02 -19.34 -9.56
N SER A 96 35.82 -20.61 -9.22
CA SER A 96 36.93 -21.50 -8.85
C SER A 96 37.46 -22.24 -10.10
N PRO A 97 38.69 -21.96 -10.58
CA PRO A 97 39.31 -22.74 -11.63
C PRO A 97 39.83 -24.04 -11.00
N ASN A 98 38.97 -25.05 -10.91
CA ASN A 98 39.40 -26.38 -10.45
C ASN A 98 40.17 -27.05 -11.61
N PRO A 99 41.46 -27.42 -11.45
CA PRO A 99 42.31 -27.86 -12.57
C PRO A 99 42.10 -29.33 -13.00
N ASN A 100 41.09 -30.03 -12.48
CA ASN A 100 40.77 -31.42 -12.84
C ASN A 100 39.41 -31.51 -13.55
N PRO A 101 39.35 -31.75 -14.88
CA PRO A 101 38.11 -31.80 -15.66
C PRO A 101 37.51 -33.20 -15.70
N GLN A 102 37.24 -33.82 -14.54
CA GLN A 102 36.79 -35.22 -14.50
C GLN A 102 35.61 -35.53 -13.58
N ALA A 103 34.78 -34.53 -13.31
CA ALA A 103 33.40 -34.70 -12.85
C ALA A 103 32.52 -33.65 -13.55
N ASN A 104 31.33 -34.04 -14.02
CA ASN A 104 30.37 -33.17 -14.71
C ASN A 104 30.21 -31.82 -13.99
N SER A 105 30.73 -30.76 -14.60
CA SER A 105 30.99 -29.46 -13.95
C SER A 105 29.77 -28.53 -13.86
N ASP A 106 28.58 -28.99 -14.28
CA ASP A 106 27.36 -28.18 -14.30
C ASP A 106 26.40 -28.49 -13.14
N ASP A 107 26.50 -29.67 -12.51
CA ASP A 107 25.64 -30.03 -11.37
C ASP A 107 25.93 -29.17 -10.12
N ASN A 108 27.17 -28.69 -9.95
CA ASN A 108 27.59 -27.92 -8.76
C ASN A 108 27.17 -26.43 -8.75
N LYS A 109 26.49 -25.94 -9.79
CA LYS A 109 26.11 -24.51 -9.92
C LYS A 109 24.63 -24.24 -9.65
N CYS A 110 23.85 -25.28 -9.37
CA CYS A 110 22.41 -25.16 -9.19
C CYS A 110 22.04 -24.75 -7.76
N VAL A 111 21.20 -23.72 -7.63
CA VAL A 111 20.71 -23.23 -6.33
C VAL A 111 19.95 -24.31 -5.53
N LEU A 112 19.38 -25.31 -6.21
CA LEU A 112 18.68 -26.44 -5.59
C LEU A 112 19.57 -27.31 -4.68
N PHE A 113 20.89 -27.29 -4.89
CA PHE A 113 21.85 -28.04 -4.07
C PHE A 113 22.51 -27.20 -2.98
N SER A 114 22.17 -25.91 -2.87
CA SER A 114 22.71 -25.04 -1.80
C SER A 114 22.27 -25.54 -0.43
N SER A 115 23.17 -25.47 0.55
CA SER A 115 22.84 -25.81 1.95
C SER A 115 21.93 -24.79 2.63
N PHE A 116 21.75 -23.61 2.02
CA PHE A 116 20.92 -22.52 2.53
C PHE A 116 19.46 -22.56 2.05
N VAL A 117 19.13 -23.46 1.11
CA VAL A 117 17.76 -23.65 0.64
C VAL A 117 17.10 -24.85 1.31
N GLN A 118 15.80 -24.75 1.56
CA GLN A 118 14.99 -25.90 1.94
C GLN A 118 14.35 -26.49 0.68
N LEU A 119 15.02 -27.44 0.05
CA LEU A 119 14.50 -28.16 -1.10
C LEU A 119 13.21 -28.91 -0.72
N LEU A 120 12.13 -28.68 -1.46
CA LEU A 120 10.85 -29.36 -1.25
C LEU A 120 10.77 -30.64 -2.09
N PHE A 121 10.96 -30.51 -3.40
CA PHE A 121 11.06 -31.64 -4.33
C PHE A 121 11.70 -31.19 -5.65
N ASN A 122 12.26 -32.14 -6.38
CA ASN A 122 12.76 -31.96 -7.75
C ASN A 122 11.88 -32.72 -8.77
N PHE A 123 12.11 -32.50 -10.06
CA PHE A 123 11.28 -33.13 -11.10
C PHE A 123 11.60 -34.62 -11.34
N ASP A 124 12.66 -35.19 -10.77
CA ASP A 124 12.92 -36.64 -10.77
C ASP A 124 11.85 -37.40 -9.99
N GLU A 125 11.22 -36.74 -9.01
CA GLU A 125 10.12 -37.28 -8.21
C GLU A 125 8.75 -37.22 -8.92
N LEU A 126 8.67 -36.61 -10.10
CA LEU A 126 7.41 -36.53 -10.84
C LEU A 126 7.04 -37.91 -11.43
N PRO A 127 5.76 -38.32 -11.37
CA PRO A 127 5.32 -39.54 -12.02
C PRO A 127 5.59 -39.46 -13.54
N GLN A 128 6.12 -40.55 -14.11
CA GLN A 128 6.34 -40.66 -15.56
C GLN A 128 5.05 -40.77 -16.39
N ASN A 129 3.88 -40.71 -15.73
CA ASN A 129 2.59 -40.78 -16.38
C ASN A 129 2.24 -39.43 -17.02
N SER A 130 1.65 -39.47 -18.22
CA SER A 130 1.13 -38.28 -18.91
C SER A 130 -0.40 -38.21 -18.77
N PRO A 131 -0.97 -37.12 -18.23
CA PRO A 131 -0.29 -35.92 -17.71
C PRO A 131 0.39 -36.16 -16.36
N SER A 132 1.56 -35.54 -16.17
CA SER A 132 2.26 -35.56 -14.88
C SER A 132 1.43 -34.79 -13.86
N PHE A 133 1.23 -35.37 -12.67
CA PHE A 133 0.48 -34.76 -11.57
C PHE A 133 1.17 -35.09 -10.24
N LEU A 134 1.44 -34.07 -9.45
CA LEU A 134 2.02 -34.19 -8.12
C LEU A 134 1.27 -33.30 -7.15
N ASN A 135 0.90 -33.85 -5.99
CA ASN A 135 0.32 -33.12 -4.87
C ASN A 135 1.09 -33.51 -3.60
N LYS A 136 1.85 -32.56 -3.05
CA LYS A 136 2.64 -32.77 -1.84
C LYS A 136 2.46 -31.61 -0.88
N THR A 137 2.27 -31.95 0.39
CA THR A 137 2.23 -31.01 1.50
C THR A 137 3.46 -31.17 2.38
N PHE A 138 4.12 -30.06 2.69
CA PHE A 138 5.35 -29.99 3.46
C PHE A 138 5.12 -29.22 4.76
N PRO A 139 5.42 -29.79 5.94
CA PRO A 139 5.38 -29.05 7.19
C PRO A 139 6.61 -28.15 7.32
N ILE A 140 6.40 -26.95 7.88
CA ILE A 140 7.49 -26.02 8.19
C ILE A 140 8.09 -26.37 9.55
N THR A 141 9.40 -26.61 9.56
CA THR A 141 10.15 -27.00 10.77
C THR A 141 10.56 -25.81 11.62
N GLN A 142 10.95 -24.70 10.99
CA GLN A 142 11.40 -23.48 11.64
C GLN A 142 10.45 -22.32 11.29
N PRO A 143 9.87 -21.59 12.26
CA PRO A 143 8.98 -20.47 11.98
C PRO A 143 9.77 -19.28 11.45
N ASP A 144 9.62 -18.99 10.18
CA ASP A 144 10.18 -17.81 9.55
C ASP A 144 9.30 -17.35 8.37
N GLU A 145 9.71 -16.26 7.74
CA GLU A 145 9.19 -15.86 6.46
C GLU A 145 9.98 -16.49 5.32
N TYR A 146 9.27 -17.26 4.49
CA TYR A 146 9.86 -17.96 3.35
C TYR A 146 9.24 -17.49 2.04
N SER A 147 10.07 -17.38 1.01
CA SER A 147 9.63 -17.31 -0.37
C SER A 147 9.63 -18.70 -1.00
N LEU A 148 8.52 -19.07 -1.65
CA LEU A 148 8.44 -20.25 -2.49
C LEU A 148 8.96 -19.93 -3.88
N ILE A 149 9.99 -20.65 -4.30
CA ILE A 149 10.70 -20.40 -5.54
C ILE A 149 10.78 -21.70 -6.34
N PHE A 150 10.54 -21.59 -7.63
CA PHE A 150 10.92 -22.60 -8.60
C PHE A 150 12.26 -22.22 -9.23
N ALA A 151 13.19 -23.17 -9.32
CA ALA A 151 14.43 -22.99 -10.08
C ALA A 151 14.51 -23.92 -11.28
N SER A 152 15.05 -23.38 -12.36
CA SER A 152 15.51 -24.06 -13.57
C SER A 152 16.99 -23.79 -13.73
N CYS A 153 17.82 -24.78 -13.39
CA CYS A 153 19.28 -24.65 -13.43
C CYS A 153 19.89 -25.00 -14.78
N VAL A 154 19.07 -25.30 -15.79
CA VAL A 154 19.55 -25.63 -17.14
C VAL A 154 19.44 -24.39 -18.04
N PRO A 155 20.55 -23.92 -18.64
CA PRO A 155 20.52 -22.78 -19.56
C PRO A 155 19.68 -23.09 -20.82
N GLU A 156 19.15 -22.04 -21.44
CA GLU A 156 18.33 -22.09 -22.67
C GLU A 156 17.21 -23.14 -22.64
N THR A 157 16.62 -23.34 -21.46
CA THR A 157 15.50 -24.24 -21.26
C THR A 157 14.24 -23.46 -20.99
N THR A 158 13.14 -23.91 -21.58
CA THR A 158 11.80 -23.38 -21.35
C THR A 158 10.97 -24.41 -20.61
N VAL A 159 10.26 -23.98 -19.58
CA VAL A 159 9.40 -24.85 -18.76
C VAL A 159 7.94 -24.42 -18.96
N SER A 160 7.03 -25.39 -19.04
CA SER A 160 5.60 -25.17 -19.00
C SER A 160 4.97 -26.09 -17.95
N MET A 161 4.14 -25.54 -17.08
CA MET A 161 3.45 -26.29 -16.04
C MET A 161 2.28 -25.49 -15.46
N TYR A 162 1.31 -26.18 -14.89
CA TYR A 162 0.30 -25.59 -14.03
C TYR A 162 0.69 -25.83 -12.59
N VAL A 163 0.73 -24.77 -11.79
CA VAL A 163 1.16 -24.80 -10.39
C VAL A 163 0.07 -24.16 -9.55
N ARG A 164 -0.42 -24.90 -8.55
CA ARG A 164 -1.29 -24.37 -7.52
C ARG A 164 -0.59 -24.47 -6.18
N THR A 165 -0.52 -23.35 -5.46
CA THR A 165 0.16 -23.23 -4.17
C THR A 165 -0.86 -22.86 -3.10
N GLU A 166 -0.75 -23.50 -1.94
CA GLU A 166 -1.56 -23.16 -0.77
C GLU A 166 -0.62 -23.09 0.45
N MET A 167 -0.46 -21.91 1.03
CA MET A 167 0.33 -21.70 2.24
C MET A 167 -0.60 -21.33 3.39
N TYR A 168 -0.44 -21.99 4.54
CA TYR A 168 -1.30 -21.72 5.68
C TYR A 168 -0.63 -22.05 7.01
N ASN A 169 -1.12 -21.39 8.06
CA ASN A 169 -0.78 -21.66 9.45
C ASN A 169 -1.91 -22.44 10.13
N GLY A 170 -1.58 -23.53 10.82
CA GLY A 170 -2.56 -24.32 11.58
C GLY A 170 -2.83 -23.76 12.97
N LEU A 171 -4.10 -23.59 13.35
CA LEU A 171 -4.51 -23.29 14.72
C LEU A 171 -4.56 -24.55 15.62
N PRO A 172 -4.42 -24.43 16.96
CA PRO A 172 -4.34 -25.56 17.89
C PRO A 172 -5.43 -26.62 17.79
N ASP A 173 -6.66 -26.23 17.53
CA ASP A 173 -7.83 -27.13 17.42
C ASP A 173 -8.77 -26.66 16.29
N GLY A 174 -8.24 -26.05 15.23
CA GLY A 174 -9.00 -25.10 14.42
C GLY A 174 -8.81 -25.13 12.91
N PRO A 175 -9.46 -24.17 12.22
CA PRO A 175 -9.37 -23.95 10.78
C PRO A 175 -7.97 -23.48 10.35
N ARG A 176 -7.68 -23.59 9.05
CA ARG A 176 -6.46 -23.06 8.44
C ARG A 176 -6.50 -21.53 8.44
N ASP A 177 -5.37 -20.90 8.77
CA ASP A 177 -5.17 -19.48 8.62
C ASP A 177 -4.30 -19.23 7.38
N TYR A 178 -4.93 -18.76 6.32
CA TYR A 178 -4.25 -18.44 5.07
C TYR A 178 -3.66 -17.03 5.08
N LEU A 179 -3.70 -16.28 6.18
CA LEU A 179 -2.91 -15.07 6.30
C LEU A 179 -1.53 -15.39 6.87
N SER A 180 -0.52 -14.68 6.37
CA SER A 180 0.81 -14.71 6.97
C SER A 180 0.75 -14.33 8.45
N ALA A 181 1.70 -14.84 9.24
CA ALA A 181 1.73 -14.62 10.69
C ALA A 181 1.65 -13.13 11.08
N GLY A 182 2.28 -12.24 10.29
CA GLY A 182 2.24 -10.80 10.49
C GLY A 182 0.93 -10.12 10.11
N GLN A 183 0.07 -10.80 9.37
CA GLN A 183 -1.20 -10.27 8.84
C GLN A 183 -2.43 -10.89 9.53
N SER A 184 -2.29 -12.02 10.23
CA SER A 184 -3.41 -12.72 10.87
C SER A 184 -4.25 -11.84 11.83
N SER A 185 -3.65 -10.79 12.40
CA SER A 185 -4.33 -9.82 13.29
C SER A 185 -5.00 -8.65 12.55
N LEU A 186 -4.74 -8.45 11.26
CA LEU A 186 -5.25 -7.32 10.47
C LEU A 186 -6.78 -7.22 10.46
N PRO A 187 -7.57 -8.30 10.28
CA PRO A 187 -9.03 -8.20 10.31
C PRO A 187 -9.55 -7.54 11.59
N SER A 188 -9.00 -7.92 12.75
CA SER A 188 -9.37 -7.35 14.04
C SER A 188 -8.92 -5.90 14.19
N ILE A 189 -7.72 -5.56 13.71
CA ILE A 189 -7.20 -4.18 13.74
C ILE A 189 -8.06 -3.26 12.88
N TYR A 190 -8.38 -3.67 11.64
CA TYR A 190 -9.25 -2.90 10.76
C TYR A 190 -10.66 -2.74 11.34
N THR A 191 -11.21 -3.79 11.95
CA THR A 191 -12.51 -3.72 12.65
C THR A 191 -12.51 -2.72 13.81
N PHE A 192 -11.43 -2.69 14.59
CA PHE A 192 -11.26 -1.73 15.68
C PHE A 192 -11.26 -0.28 15.16
N PHE A 193 -10.44 0.01 14.14
CA PHE A 193 -10.40 1.35 13.54
C PHE A 193 -11.71 1.70 12.83
N ALA A 194 -12.36 0.75 12.14
CA ALA A 194 -13.65 0.96 11.51
C ALA A 194 -14.68 1.43 12.54
N THR A 195 -14.73 0.78 13.71
CA THR A 195 -15.60 1.17 14.82
C THR A 195 -15.28 2.58 15.30
N ALA A 196 -14.00 2.91 15.49
CA ALA A 196 -13.57 4.26 15.89
C ALA A 196 -14.00 5.33 14.87
N TYR A 197 -13.85 5.05 13.57
CA TYR A 197 -14.27 5.97 12.52
C TYR A 197 -15.80 6.08 12.39
N ILE A 198 -16.57 5.01 12.62
CA ILE A 198 -18.04 5.08 12.67
C ILE A 198 -18.51 5.99 13.81
N VAL A 199 -17.91 5.86 14.99
CA VAL A 199 -18.18 6.76 16.13
C VAL A 199 -17.81 8.20 15.75
N PHE A 200 -16.67 8.40 15.11
CA PHE A 200 -16.24 9.72 14.65
C PHE A 200 -17.22 10.33 13.62
N VAL A 201 -17.73 9.54 12.66
CA VAL A 201 -18.79 9.96 11.73
C VAL A 201 -20.03 10.40 12.52
N GLY A 202 -20.47 9.62 13.51
CA GLY A 202 -21.61 9.96 14.36
C GLY A 202 -21.43 11.28 15.10
N ILE A 203 -20.26 11.50 15.71
CA ILE A 203 -19.91 12.76 16.39
C ILE A 203 -19.92 13.93 15.42
N TRP A 204 -19.35 13.76 14.22
CA TRP A 204 -19.29 14.83 13.22
C TRP A 204 -20.68 15.21 12.69
N ILE A 205 -21.51 14.21 12.37
CA ILE A 205 -22.90 14.42 11.97
C ILE A 205 -23.66 15.15 13.08
N TYR A 206 -23.46 14.78 14.35
CA TYR A 206 -24.08 15.46 15.48
C TYR A 206 -23.70 16.95 15.54
N ILE A 207 -22.40 17.26 15.43
CA ILE A 207 -21.89 18.64 15.44
C ILE A 207 -22.47 19.46 14.29
N CYS A 208 -22.44 18.93 13.06
CA CYS A 208 -22.90 19.63 11.86
C CYS A 208 -24.41 19.83 11.85
N LEU A 209 -25.21 18.82 12.21
CA LEU A 209 -26.66 18.87 12.04
C LEU A 209 -27.41 19.46 13.24
N PHE A 210 -26.90 19.25 14.46
CA PHE A 210 -27.62 19.61 15.69
C PHE A 210 -26.99 20.79 16.43
N LYS A 211 -25.66 20.87 16.49
CA LYS A 211 -24.99 21.93 17.27
C LYS A 211 -24.81 23.22 16.48
N ASN A 212 -24.25 23.13 15.27
CA ASN A 212 -23.79 24.29 14.49
C ASN A 212 -24.35 24.26 13.06
N ARG A 213 -25.64 23.96 12.93
CA ARG A 213 -26.34 23.86 11.64
C ARG A 213 -26.17 25.08 10.72
N PRO A 214 -26.33 26.34 11.19
CA PRO A 214 -26.23 27.50 10.29
C PRO A 214 -24.79 27.76 9.79
N SER A 215 -23.78 27.19 10.44
CA SER A 215 -22.37 27.33 10.05
C SER A 215 -21.82 26.16 9.25
N THR A 216 -22.67 25.20 8.90
CA THR A 216 -22.26 24.02 8.15
C THR A 216 -22.23 24.33 6.65
N HIS A 217 -21.04 24.66 6.15
CA HIS A 217 -20.76 24.80 4.72
C HIS A 217 -20.43 23.47 4.02
N HIS A 218 -20.39 23.48 2.68
CA HIS A 218 -20.08 22.32 1.83
C HIS A 218 -18.77 21.61 2.19
N ILE A 219 -17.76 22.32 2.70
CA ILE A 219 -16.49 21.73 3.14
C ILE A 219 -16.70 20.73 4.29
N HIS A 220 -17.58 21.03 5.24
CA HIS A 220 -17.85 20.14 6.38
C HIS A 220 -18.60 18.89 5.93
N LEU A 221 -19.43 19.00 4.90
CA LEU A 221 -20.08 17.84 4.27
C LEU A 221 -19.05 16.98 3.53
N LEU A 222 -18.08 17.60 2.82
CA LEU A 222 -16.99 16.89 2.17
C LEU A 222 -16.08 16.17 3.18
N MET A 223 -15.77 16.84 4.30
CA MET A 223 -15.06 16.25 5.44
C MET A 223 -15.85 15.08 6.05
N GLY A 224 -17.17 15.22 6.22
CA GLY A 224 -18.03 14.10 6.64
C GLY A 224 -18.00 12.93 5.66
N GLY A 225 -18.01 13.22 4.35
CA GLY A 225 -17.85 12.23 3.30
C GLY A 225 -16.50 11.51 3.35
N LEU A 226 -15.42 12.22 3.66
CA LEU A 226 -14.09 11.63 3.87
C LEU A 226 -14.10 10.64 5.04
N LEU A 227 -14.70 10.99 6.19
CA LEU A 227 -14.82 10.08 7.33
C LEU A 227 -15.63 8.83 6.97
N LEU A 228 -16.75 9.00 6.27
CA LEU A 228 -17.61 7.89 5.86
C LEU A 228 -16.87 6.94 4.91
N VAL A 229 -16.21 7.47 3.89
CA VAL A 229 -15.43 6.65 2.94
C VAL A 229 -14.27 5.96 3.64
N LYS A 230 -13.62 6.61 4.62
CA LYS A 230 -12.58 5.96 5.43
C LYS A 230 -13.13 4.81 6.27
N ALA A 231 -14.30 4.96 6.89
CA ALA A 231 -14.95 3.89 7.62
C ALA A 231 -15.32 2.71 6.71
N LEU A 232 -15.93 2.99 5.55
CA LEU A 232 -16.30 1.97 4.56
C LEU A 232 -15.07 1.23 4.02
N PHE A 233 -13.99 1.95 3.72
CA PHE A 233 -12.71 1.35 3.34
C PHE A 233 -12.21 0.34 4.39
N LEU A 234 -12.24 0.71 5.68
CA LEU A 234 -11.77 -0.17 6.76
C LEU A 234 -12.67 -1.39 6.97
N ILE A 235 -13.99 -1.25 6.79
CA ILE A 235 -14.92 -2.39 6.81
C ILE A 235 -14.59 -3.35 5.68
N CYS A 236 -14.45 -2.85 4.44
CA CYS A 236 -14.09 -3.68 3.30
C CYS A 236 -12.73 -4.35 3.48
N ALA A 237 -11.73 -3.63 4.02
CA ALA A 237 -10.42 -4.20 4.32
C ALA A 237 -10.48 -5.28 5.42
N ALA A 238 -11.32 -5.10 6.44
CA ALA A 238 -11.52 -6.10 7.48
C ALA A 238 -12.16 -7.38 6.92
N GLU A 239 -13.24 -7.23 6.14
CA GLU A 239 -13.97 -8.34 5.51
C GLU A 239 -13.09 -9.09 4.51
N ASP A 240 -12.40 -8.38 3.61
CA ASP A 240 -11.49 -8.99 2.63
C ASP A 240 -10.41 -9.84 3.32
N GLN A 241 -9.72 -9.27 4.30
CA GLN A 241 -8.68 -9.99 5.05
C GLN A 241 -9.25 -11.15 5.86
N HIS A 242 -10.44 -10.99 6.45
CA HIS A 242 -11.11 -12.08 7.16
C HIS A 242 -11.48 -13.22 6.23
N TYR A 243 -11.93 -12.89 5.02
CA TYR A 243 -12.35 -13.87 4.03
C TYR A 243 -11.16 -14.64 3.48
N ILE A 244 -10.06 -13.96 3.15
CA ILE A 244 -8.78 -14.59 2.78
C ILE A 244 -8.30 -15.49 3.92
N LYS A 245 -8.29 -14.99 5.16
CA LYS A 245 -7.89 -15.76 6.34
C LYS A 245 -8.56 -17.13 6.44
N VAL A 246 -9.87 -17.20 6.18
CA VAL A 246 -10.68 -18.42 6.37
C VAL A 246 -10.71 -19.31 5.13
N THR A 247 -10.81 -18.71 3.94
CA THR A 247 -11.05 -19.46 2.68
C THR A 247 -9.83 -19.58 1.79
N GLY A 248 -8.85 -18.68 1.95
CA GLY A 248 -7.67 -18.56 1.10
C GLY A 248 -7.91 -17.85 -0.23
N THR A 249 -9.13 -17.40 -0.55
CA THR A 249 -9.44 -16.72 -1.83
C THR A 249 -10.29 -15.45 -1.66
N PRO A 250 -10.09 -14.39 -2.47
CA PRO A 250 -10.83 -13.15 -2.39
C PRO A 250 -12.07 -13.29 -3.27
N HIS A 251 -13.25 -13.28 -2.68
CA HIS A 251 -14.52 -13.44 -3.43
C HIS A 251 -15.09 -12.08 -3.87
N GLY A 252 -14.35 -11.33 -4.71
CA GLY A 252 -14.80 -10.07 -5.30
C GLY A 252 -14.88 -8.85 -4.36
N TRP A 253 -14.47 -9.01 -3.09
CA TRP A 253 -14.38 -7.93 -2.11
C TRP A 253 -13.21 -6.98 -2.35
N ASP A 254 -12.15 -7.49 -2.99
CA ASP A 254 -10.97 -6.78 -3.45
C ASP A 254 -11.35 -5.58 -4.35
N VAL A 255 -12.30 -5.75 -5.28
CA VAL A 255 -12.76 -4.68 -6.17
C VAL A 255 -13.36 -3.52 -5.37
N VAL A 256 -14.21 -3.84 -4.39
CA VAL A 256 -14.85 -2.84 -3.53
C VAL A 256 -13.83 -2.17 -2.62
N PHE A 257 -12.87 -2.93 -2.11
CA PHE A 257 -11.73 -2.44 -1.35
C PHE A 257 -10.91 -1.41 -2.16
N TYR A 258 -10.53 -1.73 -3.40
CA TYR A 258 -9.76 -0.82 -4.26
C TYR A 258 -10.56 0.44 -4.63
N ILE A 259 -11.89 0.33 -4.83
CA ILE A 259 -12.75 1.50 -5.06
C ILE A 259 -12.72 2.44 -3.85
N PHE A 260 -12.94 1.92 -2.64
CA PHE A 260 -12.91 2.76 -1.44
C PHE A 260 -11.51 3.27 -1.11
N GLN A 261 -10.45 2.52 -1.42
CA GLN A 261 -9.06 2.97 -1.31
C GLN A 261 -8.82 4.21 -2.19
N PHE A 262 -9.26 4.15 -3.45
CA PHE A 262 -9.17 5.26 -4.40
C PHE A 262 -9.98 6.48 -3.93
N LEU A 263 -11.25 6.27 -3.57
CA LEU A 263 -12.13 7.34 -3.10
C LEU A 263 -11.58 8.01 -1.83
N LYS A 264 -11.07 7.21 -0.88
CA LYS A 264 -10.41 7.70 0.34
C LYS A 264 -9.24 8.61 -0.01
N GLY A 265 -8.37 8.17 -0.93
CA GLY A 265 -7.21 8.93 -1.38
C GLY A 265 -7.61 10.28 -1.97
N ILE A 266 -8.47 10.28 -3.00
CA ILE A 266 -8.91 11.50 -3.67
C ILE A 266 -9.61 12.47 -2.72
N LEU A 267 -10.52 11.97 -1.87
CA LEU A 267 -11.23 12.83 -0.92
C LEU A 267 -10.27 13.46 0.09
N LEU A 268 -9.31 12.70 0.61
CA LEU A 268 -8.31 13.21 1.54
C LEU A 268 -7.51 14.35 0.91
N PHE A 269 -6.96 14.12 -0.28
CA PHE A 269 -6.18 15.13 -0.99
C PHE A 269 -7.02 16.36 -1.34
N THR A 270 -8.27 16.16 -1.78
CA THR A 270 -9.19 17.25 -2.10
C THR A 270 -9.50 18.09 -0.86
N VAL A 271 -9.80 17.46 0.28
CA VAL A 271 -10.06 18.16 1.55
C VAL A 271 -8.81 18.95 2.00
N ILE A 272 -7.62 18.36 1.94
CA ILE A 272 -6.37 19.06 2.30
C ILE A 272 -6.15 20.30 1.43
N VAL A 273 -6.33 20.20 0.11
CA VAL A 273 -6.17 21.34 -0.80
C VAL A 273 -7.23 22.40 -0.52
N LEU A 274 -8.51 22.04 -0.38
CA LEU A 274 -9.59 23.00 -0.13
C LEU A 274 -9.43 23.72 1.22
N ILE A 275 -8.98 23.00 2.24
CA ILE A 275 -8.64 23.60 3.52
C ILE A 275 -7.44 24.53 3.35
N GLY A 276 -6.34 24.05 2.76
CA GLY A 276 -5.10 24.81 2.58
C GLY A 276 -5.26 26.09 1.76
N THR A 277 -6.23 26.13 0.84
CA THR A 277 -6.56 27.31 0.03
C THR A 277 -7.56 28.26 0.70
N GLY A 278 -8.05 27.92 1.89
CA GLY A 278 -9.01 28.74 2.63
C GLY A 278 -10.39 28.79 1.98
N TRP A 279 -10.80 27.71 1.28
CA TRP A 279 -12.09 27.65 0.57
C TRP A 279 -13.29 27.86 1.48
N SER A 280 -13.17 27.56 2.78
CA SER A 280 -14.18 27.88 3.79
C SER A 280 -14.30 29.37 4.14
N PHE A 281 -13.31 30.21 3.79
CA PHE A 281 -13.18 31.58 4.32
C PHE A 281 -13.09 32.69 3.27
N LEU A 282 -12.62 32.44 2.02
CA LEU A 282 -12.23 33.53 1.10
C LEU A 282 -13.08 33.70 -0.18
N LYS A 283 -13.77 32.67 -0.67
CA LYS A 283 -14.88 32.66 -1.66
C LYS A 283 -14.96 31.25 -2.27
N PRO A 284 -16.15 30.75 -2.65
CA PRO A 284 -16.34 29.37 -3.13
C PRO A 284 -15.74 29.07 -4.53
N PHE A 285 -14.90 29.95 -5.09
CA PHE A 285 -14.28 29.76 -6.40
C PHE A 285 -12.84 29.30 -6.24
N LEU A 286 -12.57 28.04 -6.61
CA LEU A 286 -11.20 27.55 -6.80
C LEU A 286 -10.46 28.47 -7.75
N GLN A 287 -9.33 29.03 -7.31
CA GLN A 287 -8.49 29.85 -8.18
C GLN A 287 -7.98 28.98 -9.34
N GLU A 288 -7.74 29.57 -10.53
CA GLU A 288 -7.28 28.78 -11.68
C GLU A 288 -6.01 27.94 -11.39
N ARG A 289 -5.17 28.43 -10.47
CA ARG A 289 -3.96 27.75 -10.00
C ARG A 289 -4.30 26.48 -9.21
N GLU A 290 -5.25 26.56 -8.29
CA GLU A 290 -5.70 25.44 -7.45
C GLU A 290 -6.40 24.38 -8.31
N LYS A 291 -7.21 24.82 -9.29
CA LYS A 291 -7.78 23.93 -10.30
C LYS A 291 -6.71 23.20 -11.09
N LYS A 292 -5.63 23.87 -11.48
CA LYS A 292 -4.50 23.23 -12.19
C LYS A 292 -3.79 22.20 -11.31
N VAL A 293 -3.60 22.48 -10.03
CA VAL A 293 -3.00 21.50 -9.10
C VAL A 293 -3.91 20.27 -8.93
N LEU A 294 -5.20 20.46 -8.71
CA LEU A 294 -6.16 19.34 -8.64
C LEU A 294 -6.23 18.56 -9.97
N MET A 295 -6.19 19.26 -11.10
CA MET A 295 -6.17 18.65 -12.44
C MET A 295 -4.92 17.79 -12.67
N PHE A 296 -3.81 18.07 -11.99
CA PHE A 296 -2.61 17.23 -12.02
C PHE A 296 -2.68 16.09 -11.00
N VAL A 297 -3.04 16.39 -9.74
CA VAL A 297 -3.05 15.41 -8.65
C VAL A 297 -4.05 14.28 -8.89
N ILE A 298 -5.24 14.58 -9.41
CA ILE A 298 -6.29 13.56 -9.63
C ILE A 298 -5.82 12.46 -10.60
N PRO A 299 -5.29 12.77 -11.81
CA PRO A 299 -4.70 11.75 -12.69
C PRO A 299 -3.57 10.95 -12.05
N LEU A 300 -2.69 11.58 -11.27
CA LEU A 300 -1.62 10.83 -10.60
C LEU A 300 -2.19 9.86 -9.56
N GLN A 301 -3.24 10.24 -8.82
CA GLN A 301 -3.94 9.33 -7.91
C GLN A 301 -4.58 8.14 -8.64
N VAL A 302 -5.07 8.35 -9.86
CA VAL A 302 -5.56 7.26 -10.71
C VAL A 302 -4.44 6.29 -11.06
N ILE A 303 -3.26 6.80 -11.45
CA ILE A 303 -2.08 5.97 -11.76
C ILE A 303 -1.63 5.20 -10.52
N ALA A 304 -1.55 5.85 -9.36
CA ALA A 304 -1.19 5.20 -8.10
C ALA A 304 -2.19 4.08 -7.74
N ASN A 305 -3.48 4.29 -7.96
CA ASN A 305 -4.48 3.26 -7.71
C ASN A 305 -4.34 2.08 -8.68
N ILE A 306 -4.13 2.33 -9.97
CA ILE A 306 -3.86 1.27 -10.96
C ILE A 306 -2.62 0.47 -10.54
N ALA A 307 -1.54 1.16 -10.17
CA ALA A 307 -0.33 0.50 -9.69
C ALA A 307 -0.61 -0.35 -8.44
N SER A 308 -1.39 0.15 -7.48
CA SER A 308 -1.78 -0.60 -6.28
C SER A 308 -2.55 -1.89 -6.62
N VAL A 309 -3.49 -1.84 -7.56
CA VAL A 309 -4.25 -3.02 -8.02
C VAL A 309 -3.32 -4.02 -8.68
N VAL A 310 -2.49 -3.56 -9.63
CA VAL A 310 -1.56 -4.43 -10.35
C VAL A 310 -0.58 -5.10 -9.39
N ILE A 311 -0.02 -4.37 -8.42
CA ILE A 311 0.88 -4.94 -7.40
C ILE A 311 0.18 -6.01 -6.56
N GLY A 312 -1.09 -5.78 -6.19
CA GLY A 312 -1.90 -6.72 -5.42
C GLY A 312 -2.17 -8.01 -6.19
N GLU A 313 -2.66 -7.91 -7.42
CA GLU A 313 -3.12 -9.08 -8.19
C GLU A 313 -1.97 -9.87 -8.84
N THR A 314 -0.90 -9.19 -9.29
CA THR A 314 0.15 -9.87 -10.06
C THR A 314 1.14 -10.66 -9.21
N GLY A 315 1.35 -10.25 -7.95
CA GLY A 315 2.32 -10.86 -7.05
C GLY A 315 3.77 -10.89 -7.56
N PRO A 316 4.72 -11.39 -6.75
CA PRO A 316 6.14 -11.47 -7.13
C PRO A 316 6.43 -12.43 -8.30
N PHE A 317 5.43 -13.23 -8.71
CA PHE A 317 5.49 -14.12 -9.86
C PHE A 317 5.69 -13.37 -11.17
N ASN A 318 5.12 -12.18 -11.31
CA ASN A 318 5.28 -11.37 -12.51
C ASN A 318 6.57 -10.55 -12.49
N GLN A 319 7.26 -10.51 -13.63
CA GLN A 319 8.55 -9.80 -13.78
C GLN A 319 8.43 -8.29 -13.52
N GLU A 320 7.27 -7.70 -13.83
CA GLU A 320 7.03 -6.26 -13.66
C GLU A 320 6.64 -5.86 -12.23
N TRP A 321 6.44 -6.81 -11.31
CA TRP A 321 5.94 -6.51 -9.97
C TRP A 321 6.81 -5.50 -9.22
N ILE A 322 8.14 -5.62 -9.32
CA ILE A 322 9.08 -4.68 -8.72
C ILE A 322 8.95 -3.30 -9.36
N THR A 323 8.86 -3.24 -10.69
CA THR A 323 8.69 -1.99 -11.45
C THR A 323 7.40 -1.28 -11.04
N TRP A 324 6.29 -2.00 -10.91
CA TRP A 324 5.02 -1.43 -10.47
C TRP A 324 5.10 -0.89 -9.04
N ASN A 325 5.78 -1.58 -8.12
CA ASN A 325 6.06 -1.07 -6.77
C ASN A 325 6.86 0.24 -6.79
N GLN A 326 7.89 0.33 -7.64
CA GLN A 326 8.68 1.56 -7.80
C GLN A 326 7.84 2.69 -8.39
N VAL A 327 7.01 2.41 -9.41
CA VAL A 327 6.09 3.38 -10.02
C VAL A 327 5.09 3.89 -8.98
N PHE A 328 4.48 3.00 -8.19
CA PHE A 328 3.54 3.36 -7.13
C PHE A 328 4.18 4.36 -6.14
N LEU A 329 5.38 4.01 -5.62
CA LEU A 329 6.11 4.84 -4.67
C LEU A 329 6.50 6.20 -5.27
N LEU A 330 7.00 6.21 -6.51
CA LEU A 330 7.39 7.43 -7.22
C LEU A 330 6.20 8.38 -7.41
N VAL A 331 5.07 7.85 -7.89
CA VAL A 331 3.85 8.63 -8.14
C VAL A 331 3.31 9.21 -6.82
N ASP A 332 3.33 8.44 -5.74
CA ASP A 332 2.90 8.91 -4.42
C ASP A 332 3.77 10.05 -3.89
N ILE A 333 5.09 9.98 -4.06
CA ILE A 333 6.00 11.07 -3.66
C ILE A 333 5.73 12.34 -4.49
N ILE A 334 5.57 12.22 -5.80
CA ILE A 334 5.27 13.37 -6.68
C ILE A 334 3.94 14.01 -6.29
N CYS A 335 2.91 13.21 -5.99
CA CYS A 335 1.62 13.71 -5.48
C CYS A 335 1.78 14.50 -4.19
N CYS A 336 2.53 13.97 -3.24
CA CYS A 336 2.77 14.61 -1.96
C CYS A 336 3.48 15.96 -2.14
N CYS A 337 4.48 16.05 -3.02
CA CYS A 337 5.14 17.32 -3.33
C CYS A 337 4.20 18.32 -4.00
N ALA A 338 3.35 17.87 -4.94
CA ALA A 338 2.42 18.72 -5.67
C ALA A 338 1.39 19.39 -4.75
N ILE A 339 0.91 18.68 -3.71
CA ILE A 339 -0.05 19.26 -2.76
C ILE A 339 0.57 20.25 -1.77
N MET A 340 1.88 20.22 -1.57
CA MET A 340 2.55 21.22 -0.72
C MET A 340 2.52 22.60 -1.36
N PHE A 341 2.51 22.68 -2.70
CA PHE A 341 2.59 23.93 -3.43
C PHE A 341 1.42 24.89 -3.13
N PRO A 342 0.14 24.48 -3.22
CA PRO A 342 -0.99 25.34 -2.82
C PRO A 342 -0.89 25.89 -1.40
N ILE A 343 -0.42 25.07 -0.45
CA ILE A 343 -0.39 25.45 0.97
C ILE A 343 0.71 26.49 1.22
N VAL A 344 1.91 26.28 0.67
CA VAL A 344 3.00 27.26 0.74
C VAL A 344 2.59 28.58 0.10
N TRP A 345 1.91 28.51 -1.06
CA TRP A 345 1.43 29.70 -1.75
C TRP A 345 0.38 30.45 -0.94
N SER A 346 -0.61 29.75 -0.38
CA SER A 346 -1.64 30.32 0.49
C SER A 346 -1.03 31.08 1.69
N ILE A 347 -0.02 30.49 2.35
CA ILE A 347 0.72 31.14 3.44
C ILE A 347 1.42 32.42 2.96
N ARG A 348 2.05 32.41 1.78
CA ARG A 348 2.73 33.59 1.22
C ARG A 348 1.74 34.72 0.93
N THR A 349 0.62 34.43 0.27
CA THR A 349 -0.41 35.43 -0.04
C THR A 349 -1.03 36.02 1.22
N LEU A 350 -1.29 35.20 2.24
CA LEU A 350 -1.79 35.69 3.53
C LEU A 350 -0.76 36.59 4.23
N ARG A 351 0.54 36.26 4.15
CA ARG A 351 1.62 37.08 4.70
C ARG A 351 1.69 38.44 4.01
N GLU A 352 1.63 38.45 2.68
CA GLU A 352 1.66 39.68 1.88
C GLU A 352 0.44 40.57 2.16
N THR A 353 -0.74 39.96 2.33
CA THR A 353 -1.99 40.69 2.65
C THR A 353 -1.97 41.23 4.08
N SER A 354 -1.37 40.52 5.04
CA SER A 354 -1.25 41.01 6.42
C SER A 354 -0.38 42.26 6.57
N LYS A 355 0.58 42.48 5.64
CA LYS A 355 1.48 43.64 5.66
C LYS A 355 0.84 44.92 5.13
N THR A 356 -0.26 44.83 4.39
CA THR A 356 -0.86 45.96 3.66
C THR A 356 -2.29 46.30 4.12
N ASP A 357 -2.85 45.54 5.05
CA ASP A 357 -4.24 45.68 5.50
C ASP A 357 -4.30 46.25 6.93
N GLY A 358 -5.14 47.27 7.17
CA GLY A 358 -5.41 47.84 8.50
C GLY A 358 -6.24 46.93 9.42
N LYS A 359 -6.13 45.61 9.21
CA LYS A 359 -6.71 44.48 9.95
C LYS A 359 -5.66 43.39 10.10
N ALA A 360 -4.44 43.80 10.38
CA ALA A 360 -3.24 42.95 10.36
C ALA A 360 -3.39 41.76 11.31
N ALA A 361 -3.89 41.99 12.54
CA ALA A 361 -4.06 40.95 13.55
C ALA A 361 -4.98 39.81 13.09
N ARG A 362 -6.11 40.13 12.45
CA ARG A 362 -7.07 39.11 11.95
C ARG A 362 -6.52 38.28 10.79
N ASN A 363 -5.62 38.84 9.98
CA ASN A 363 -4.92 38.10 8.93
C ASN A 363 -3.76 37.28 9.51
N LEU A 364 -3.15 37.75 10.60
CA LEU A 364 -2.06 37.08 11.31
C LEU A 364 -2.56 35.83 12.06
N ALA A 365 -3.70 35.91 12.75
CA ALA A 365 -4.35 34.75 13.40
C ALA A 365 -4.77 33.65 12.40
N LYS A 366 -5.19 34.03 11.18
CA LYS A 366 -5.39 33.05 10.10
C LYS A 366 -4.09 32.40 9.65
N LEU A 367 -3.03 33.19 9.54
CA LEU A 367 -1.73 32.72 9.08
C LEU A 367 -1.10 31.72 10.05
N THR A 368 -1.24 31.92 11.36
CA THR A 368 -0.78 30.96 12.38
C THR A 368 -1.54 29.64 12.28
N LEU A 369 -2.86 29.68 12.11
CA LEU A 369 -3.71 28.49 11.88
C LEU A 369 -3.27 27.70 10.65
N PHE A 370 -3.09 28.38 9.50
CA PHE A 370 -2.65 27.72 8.26
C PHE A 370 -1.21 27.19 8.34
N ARG A 371 -0.32 27.88 9.07
CA ARG A 371 1.03 27.39 9.33
C ARG A 371 1.01 26.13 10.18
N GLN A 372 0.19 26.09 11.24
CA GLN A 372 0.04 24.90 12.08
C GLN A 372 -0.56 23.73 11.28
N PHE A 373 -1.59 24.01 10.46
CA PHE A 373 -2.14 23.02 9.53
C PHE A 373 -1.07 22.48 8.59
N TYR A 374 -0.28 23.36 7.97
CA TYR A 374 0.79 22.98 7.05
C TYR A 374 1.81 22.05 7.72
N ILE A 375 2.31 22.40 8.90
CA ILE A 375 3.30 21.58 9.64
C ILE A 375 2.72 20.19 9.93
N VAL A 376 1.46 20.13 10.37
CA VAL A 376 0.78 18.86 10.66
C VAL A 376 0.55 18.04 9.39
N VAL A 377 0.16 18.65 8.28
CA VAL A 377 0.01 17.98 6.98
C VAL A 377 1.35 17.42 6.50
N VAL A 378 2.44 18.20 6.56
CA VAL A 378 3.79 17.71 6.22
C VAL A 378 4.17 16.52 7.07
N GLY A 379 3.98 16.63 8.40
CA GLY A 379 4.29 15.55 9.34
C GLY A 379 3.49 14.27 9.04
N TYR A 380 2.19 14.41 8.78
CA TYR A 380 1.31 13.30 8.40
C TYR A 380 1.77 12.61 7.11
N LEU A 381 2.06 13.38 6.05
CA LEU A 381 2.51 12.83 4.77
C LEU A 381 3.89 12.17 4.91
N TYR A 382 4.82 12.81 5.62
CA TYR A 382 6.15 12.24 5.84
C TYR A 382 6.07 10.91 6.59
N PHE A 383 5.27 10.86 7.66
CA PHE A 383 5.08 9.64 8.43
C PHE A 383 4.45 8.53 7.59
N THR A 384 3.32 8.81 6.92
CA THR A 384 2.59 7.79 6.16
C THR A 384 3.33 7.32 4.90
N ARG A 385 4.18 8.16 4.28
CA ARG A 385 4.90 7.79 3.06
C ARG A 385 6.28 7.20 3.30
N ILE A 386 7.03 7.72 4.28
CA ILE A 386 8.41 7.29 4.53
C ILE A 386 8.48 6.36 5.72
N VAL A 387 7.92 6.77 6.87
CA VAL A 387 8.07 6.01 8.13
C VAL A 387 7.30 4.70 8.07
N VAL A 388 6.04 4.69 7.60
CA VAL A 388 5.25 3.46 7.46
C VAL A 388 5.90 2.49 6.47
N PHE A 389 6.45 2.99 5.34
CA PHE A 389 7.18 2.17 4.38
C PHE A 389 8.46 1.56 5.00
N ALA A 390 9.22 2.36 5.75
CA ALA A 390 10.39 1.89 6.48
C ALA A 390 10.00 0.84 7.53
N LEU A 391 8.93 1.07 8.30
CA LEU A 391 8.40 0.10 9.26
C LEU A 391 7.98 -1.20 8.58
N LYS A 392 7.33 -1.15 7.42
CA LYS A 392 6.94 -2.34 6.65
C LYS A 392 8.15 -3.15 6.18
N THR A 393 9.27 -2.47 5.90
CA THR A 393 10.52 -3.09 5.42
C THR A 393 11.38 -3.64 6.56
N ILE A 394 11.45 -2.94 7.70
CA ILE A 394 12.36 -3.24 8.81
C ILE A 394 11.70 -4.11 9.88
N ALA A 395 10.37 -4.03 10.04
CA ALA A 395 9.67 -4.85 11.02
C ALA A 395 9.83 -6.34 10.67
N SER A 396 10.20 -7.13 11.68
CA SER A 396 10.17 -8.59 11.58
C SER A 396 8.80 -9.06 11.07
N TYR A 397 8.79 -10.14 10.28
CA TYR A 397 7.59 -10.64 9.61
C TYR A 397 6.38 -10.78 10.55
N LYS A 398 6.59 -11.13 11.83
CA LYS A 398 5.53 -11.26 12.85
C LYS A 398 4.85 -9.94 13.23
N TYR A 399 5.54 -8.82 13.06
CA TYR A 399 5.10 -7.49 13.48
C TYR A 399 4.71 -6.60 12.31
N ARG A 400 4.47 -7.15 11.11
CA ARG A 400 4.01 -6.36 9.96
C ARG A 400 2.69 -5.63 10.20
N TRP A 401 1.80 -6.17 11.02
CA TRP A 401 0.58 -5.47 11.43
C TRP A 401 0.84 -4.14 12.15
N VAL A 402 2.03 -3.95 12.75
CA VAL A 402 2.40 -2.71 13.45
C VAL A 402 2.49 -1.54 12.48
N SER A 403 2.96 -1.74 11.25
CA SER A 403 3.03 -0.66 10.26
C SER A 403 1.62 -0.18 9.87
N VAL A 404 0.68 -1.11 9.70
CA VAL A 404 -0.74 -0.82 9.45
C VAL A 404 -1.36 -0.11 10.64
N ALA A 405 -1.16 -0.63 11.86
CA ALA A 405 -1.69 0.00 13.07
C ALA A 405 -1.13 1.42 13.26
N ALA A 406 0.17 1.63 13.02
CA ALA A 406 0.81 2.93 13.11
C ALA A 406 0.27 3.92 12.06
N GLU A 407 0.06 3.47 10.82
CA GLU A 407 -0.58 4.27 9.77
C GLU A 407 -1.97 4.72 10.19
N GLU A 408 -2.80 3.81 10.71
CA GLU A 408 -4.16 4.11 11.14
C GLU A 408 -4.21 5.02 12.38
N VAL A 409 -3.32 4.83 13.36
CA VAL A 409 -3.19 5.74 14.52
C VAL A 409 -2.85 7.16 14.07
N VAL A 410 -1.83 7.31 13.22
CA VAL A 410 -1.40 8.63 12.74
C VAL A 410 -2.46 9.27 11.86
N THR A 411 -3.17 8.48 11.05
CA THR A 411 -4.30 8.97 10.25
C THR A 411 -5.46 9.43 11.13
N LEU A 412 -5.81 8.67 12.17
CA LEU A 412 -6.87 9.05 13.11
C LEU A 412 -6.52 10.32 13.87
N MET A 413 -5.27 10.44 14.36
CA MET A 413 -4.76 11.65 15.01
C MET A 413 -4.80 12.86 14.08
N PHE A 414 -4.36 12.69 12.84
CA PHE A 414 -4.42 13.74 11.82
C PHE A 414 -5.87 14.18 11.55
N TYR A 415 -6.80 13.24 11.43
CA TYR A 415 -8.21 13.55 11.19
C TYR A 415 -8.81 14.24 12.41
N ALA A 416 -8.54 13.75 13.63
CA ALA A 416 -9.01 14.40 14.86
C ALA A 416 -8.54 15.86 14.92
N PHE A 417 -7.26 16.12 14.65
CA PHE A 417 -6.71 17.47 14.60
C PHE A 417 -7.37 18.34 13.52
N MET A 418 -7.43 17.85 12.28
CA MET A 418 -8.04 18.56 11.15
C MET A 418 -9.50 18.91 11.43
N PHE A 419 -10.29 17.96 11.92
CA PHE A 419 -11.72 18.14 12.16
C PHE A 419 -11.99 19.02 13.38
N TYR A 420 -11.14 18.96 14.41
CA TYR A 420 -11.22 19.88 15.54
C TYR A 420 -10.95 21.32 15.08
N MET A 421 -9.88 21.52 14.30
CA MET A 421 -9.43 22.85 13.87
C MET A 421 -10.38 23.50 12.86
N PHE A 422 -10.99 22.71 11.98
CA PHE A 422 -11.92 23.19 10.94
C PHE A 422 -13.37 22.78 11.21
N ARG A 423 -13.77 22.70 12.48
CA ARG A 423 -15.17 22.43 12.86
C ARG A 423 -16.09 23.61 12.48
N PRO A 424 -17.38 23.36 12.17
CA PRO A 424 -18.34 24.43 11.99
C PRO A 424 -18.48 25.24 13.29
N THR A 425 -18.41 26.57 13.24
CA THR A 425 -18.53 27.46 14.42
C THR A 425 -19.40 28.69 14.09
N GLU A 426 -20.28 29.14 15.00
CA GLU A 426 -21.37 30.10 14.69
C GLU A 426 -20.95 31.55 14.38
N ARG A 427 -19.84 32.02 14.94
CA ARG A 427 -19.08 33.20 14.54
C ARG A 427 -17.86 33.17 15.47
N ASN A 428 -16.68 33.32 14.89
CA ASN A 428 -15.42 32.84 15.43
C ASN A 428 -15.01 33.41 16.80
N GLU A 429 -14.90 32.56 17.83
CA GLU A 429 -13.98 32.78 18.97
C GLU A 429 -12.51 32.80 18.54
N TYR A 430 -12.16 32.22 17.38
CA TYR A 430 -10.83 32.34 16.77
C TYR A 430 -10.53 33.71 16.13
N PHE A 431 -11.51 34.62 16.08
CA PHE A 431 -11.41 35.93 15.41
C PHE A 431 -11.95 37.07 16.28
N ALA A 432 -12.39 36.78 17.50
CA ALA A 432 -12.46 37.77 18.55
C ALA A 432 -11.03 37.88 19.10
N ILE A 433 -10.16 38.53 18.34
CA ILE A 433 -8.93 39.05 18.92
C ILE A 433 -9.44 40.14 19.85
N ASP A 434 -9.19 40.00 21.15
CA ASP A 434 -9.47 41.07 22.09
C ASP A 434 -8.67 42.30 21.64
N ASP A 435 -9.20 43.52 21.76
CA ASP A 435 -8.55 44.72 21.20
C ASP A 435 -7.07 44.85 21.70
N GLU A 436 -6.76 44.27 22.88
CA GLU A 436 -5.41 44.14 23.44
C GLU A 436 -4.46 43.18 22.68
N GLU A 437 -4.95 42.04 22.15
CA GLU A 437 -4.12 41.13 21.34
C GLU A 437 -3.86 41.69 19.93
N GLU A 438 -4.78 42.51 19.40
CA GLU A 438 -4.59 43.23 18.14
C GLU A 438 -3.49 44.29 18.29
N GLU A 439 -3.51 45.06 19.39
CA GLU A 439 -2.46 46.01 19.75
C GLU A 439 -1.10 45.34 19.99
N ALA A 440 -1.08 44.18 20.65
CA ALA A 440 0.15 43.42 20.90
C ALA A 440 0.77 42.83 19.62
N ALA A 441 -0.05 42.34 18.70
CA ALA A 441 0.39 41.82 17.41
C ALA A 441 0.90 42.95 16.49
N GLU A 442 0.24 44.11 16.49
CA GLU A 442 0.73 45.30 15.78
C GLU A 442 2.07 45.80 16.35
N ALA A 443 2.22 45.82 17.67
CA ALA A 443 3.49 46.19 18.31
C ALA A 443 4.64 45.21 18.00
N ALA A 444 4.35 43.91 17.87
CA ALA A 444 5.35 42.90 17.48
C ALA A 444 5.80 43.07 16.02
N LEU A 445 4.87 43.37 15.10
CA LEU A 445 5.19 43.65 13.70
C LEU A 445 6.01 44.93 13.54
N GLN A 446 5.67 45.99 14.28
CA GLN A 446 6.47 47.21 14.28
C GLN A 446 7.91 46.95 14.77
N ARG A 447 8.12 46.09 15.77
CA ARG A 447 9.47 45.74 16.22
C ARG A 447 10.28 44.99 15.16
N GLU A 448 9.69 44.03 14.44
CA GLU A 448 10.39 43.31 13.38
C GLU A 448 10.77 44.22 12.19
N ASP A 449 9.94 45.22 11.85
CA ASP A 449 10.25 46.18 10.77
C ASP A 449 11.26 47.27 11.19
N PHE A 450 11.52 47.46 12.49
CA PHE A 450 12.57 48.36 13.01
C PHE A 450 13.96 47.70 13.13
N GLU A 451 14.04 46.36 13.03
CA GLU A 451 15.29 45.58 13.12
C GLU A 451 15.89 45.18 11.76
N LEU A 452 15.25 45.59 10.65
CA LEU A 452 15.73 45.47 9.26
C LEU A 452 16.15 46.85 8.72
#